data_AF-A0A969ZVU2-F1
#
_entry.id   AF-A0A969ZVU2-F1
#
_cell.length_a   1.000
_cell.length_b   1.000
_cell.length_c   1.000
_cell.angle_alpha   90.00
_cell.angle_beta   90.00
_cell.angle_gamma   90.00
#
_symmetry.space_group_name_H-M   'P 1'
#
loop_
_entity.id
_entity.type
_entity.pdbx_description
1 polymer ?
#
loop_
_entity_poly.entity_id
_entity_poly.type
_entity_poly.pdbx_seq_one_letter_code
_entity_poly.pdbx_strand_id
1 'polypeptide(L)'
;MNKKDVPVRIAIIPVIFLVITLAYAILVLEADPHIPLFTSALFTCLIAIVFLKDEYYDLEKGMIDTIQMAMQANIILMIIGMVIGTWILSGIVPTMIYYGLKIISPSVFLLTALIMCSIVSLATGSSWTTAGTIGIALIGIGTPMGIPVPVIAGAVISGA
;
A
#
# COMPACT_ATOMS: atom_id res chain seq x y z
N MET A 1 26.85 -12.27 12.09
CA MET A 1 26.41 -10.88 12.32
C MET A 1 25.32 -10.92 13.38
N ASN A 2 25.64 -10.45 14.59
CA ASN A 2 24.68 -10.43 15.70
C ASN A 2 23.57 -9.43 15.34
N LYS A 3 22.32 -9.89 15.17
CA LYS A 3 21.18 -8.98 15.12
C LYS A 3 21.13 -8.29 16.49
N LYS A 4 21.45 -7.00 16.53
CA LYS A 4 21.19 -6.18 17.71
C LYS A 4 19.68 -6.10 17.80
N ASP A 5 19.09 -6.81 18.76
CA ASP A 5 17.64 -6.79 18.93
C ASP A 5 17.21 -5.37 19.28
N VAL A 6 16.61 -4.69 18.30
CA VAL A 6 16.09 -3.34 18.50
C VAL A 6 14.94 -3.46 19.50
N PRO A 7 15.04 -2.82 20.68
CA PRO A 7 13.96 -2.90 21.63
C PRO A 7 12.71 -2.25 21.01
N VAL A 8 11.58 -2.96 21.09
CA VAL A 8 10.29 -2.53 20.50
C VAL A 8 9.91 -1.10 20.89
N ARG A 9 10.29 -0.68 22.09
CA ARG A 9 10.09 0.69 22.60
C ARG A 9 10.74 1.75 21.71
N ILE A 10 11.93 1.48 21.16
CA ILE A 10 12.64 2.42 20.28
C ILE A 10 12.08 2.35 18.87
N ALA A 11 11.71 1.16 18.39
CA ALA A 11 11.12 0.97 17.05
C ALA A 11 9.75 1.66 16.89
N ILE A 12 8.97 1.77 17.96
CA ILE A 12 7.66 2.45 17.94
C ILE A 12 7.76 3.96 17.72
N ILE A 13 8.85 4.60 18.17
CA ILE A 13 9.02 6.06 18.11
C ILE A 13 8.98 6.59 16.66
N PRO A 14 9.81 6.10 15.72
CA PRO A 14 9.77 6.54 14.33
C PRO A 14 8.45 6.16 13.63
N VAL A 15 7.81 5.06 14.02
CA VAL A 15 6.50 4.66 13.46
C VAL A 15 5.41 5.66 13.86
N ILE A 16 5.34 6.03 15.14
CA ILE A 16 4.38 7.05 15.61
C ILE A 16 4.66 8.40 14.93
N PHE A 17 5.93 8.79 14.84
CA PHE A 17 6.31 10.03 14.15
C PHE A 17 5.87 10.02 12.68
N LEU A 18 6.06 8.91 11.97
CA LEU A 18 5.60 8.73 10.60
C LEU A 18 4.08 8.86 10.49
N VAL A 19 3.32 8.18 11.35
CA VAL A 19 1.85 8.24 11.31
C VAL A 19 1.34 9.66 11.56
N ILE A 20 1.90 10.37 12.54
CA ILE A 20 1.48 11.74 12.87
C ILE A 20 1.83 12.71 11.74
N THR A 21 3.07 12.66 11.25
CA THR A 21 3.52 13.57 10.17
C THR A 21 2.77 13.31 8.87
N LEU A 22 2.50 12.05 8.55
CA LEU A 22 1.73 11.66 7.37
C LEU A 22 0.25 12.10 7.49
N ALA A 23 -0.38 11.87 8.65
CA ALA A 23 -1.75 12.31 8.89
C ALA A 23 -1.88 13.84 8.84
N TYR A 24 -0.93 14.57 9.44
CA TYR A 24 -0.92 16.03 9.39
C TYR A 24 -0.72 16.57 7.97
N ALA A 25 0.25 16.01 7.23
CA ALA A 25 0.53 16.43 5.86
C ALA A 25 -0.67 16.23 4.93
N ILE A 26 -1.35 15.08 5.03
CA ILE A 26 -2.47 14.75 4.14
C ILE A 26 -3.76 15.46 4.57
N LEU A 27 -4.11 15.46 5.87
CA LEU A 27 -5.40 15.95 6.34
C LEU A 27 -5.47 17.47 6.55
N VAL A 28 -4.33 18.12 6.84
CA VAL A 28 -4.29 19.55 7.16
C VAL A 28 -3.63 20.36 6.05
N LEU A 29 -2.50 19.87 5.53
CA LEU A 29 -1.73 20.59 4.51
C LEU A 29 -2.10 20.21 3.07
N GLU A 30 -2.93 19.17 2.88
CA GLU A 30 -3.25 18.59 1.56
C GLU A 30 -1.98 18.34 0.71
N ALA A 31 -0.88 18.01 1.37
CA ALA A 31 0.43 17.84 0.76
C ALA A 31 0.69 16.38 0.38
N ASP A 32 1.52 16.18 -0.63
CA ASP A 32 1.92 14.84 -1.06
C ASP A 32 2.68 14.08 0.05
N PRO A 33 2.52 12.74 0.11
CA PRO A 33 3.13 11.91 1.15
C PRO A 33 4.67 11.83 1.07
N HIS A 34 5.29 12.37 0.02
CA HIS A 34 6.74 12.33 -0.17
C HIS A 34 7.52 13.05 0.94
N ILE A 35 7.06 14.24 1.33
CA ILE A 35 7.71 15.06 2.37
C ILE A 35 7.64 14.38 3.77
N PRO A 36 6.47 13.93 4.26
CA PRO A 36 6.40 13.25 5.55
C PRO A 36 7.16 11.92 5.57
N LEU A 37 7.20 11.17 4.44
CA LEU A 37 8.02 9.96 4.35
C LEU A 37 9.52 10.26 4.44
N PHE A 38 10.01 11.27 3.71
CA PHE A 38 11.41 11.66 3.73
C PHE A 38 11.86 12.15 5.11
N THR A 39 11.07 13.01 5.75
CA THR A 39 11.35 13.50 7.10
C THR A 39 11.31 12.39 8.15
N SER A 40 10.42 11.42 8.01
CA SER A 40 10.35 10.23 8.87
C SER A 40 11.57 9.32 8.70
N ALA A 41 12.07 9.15 7.47
CA ALA A 41 13.29 8.41 7.22
C ALA A 41 14.50 9.07 7.89
N LEU A 42 14.66 10.39 7.75
CA LEU A 42 15.71 11.16 8.43
C LEU A 42 15.62 11.03 9.96
N PHE A 43 14.41 11.11 10.51
CA PHE A 43 14.18 10.93 11.93
C PHE A 43 14.53 9.52 12.41
N THR A 44 14.22 8.50 11.61
CA THR A 44 14.60 7.11 11.88
C THR A 44 16.12 6.92 11.88
N CYS A 45 16.82 7.49 10.90
CA CYS A 45 18.29 7.48 10.86
C CYS A 45 18.89 8.15 12.11
N LEU A 46 18.34 9.29 12.54
CA LEU A 46 18.80 10.00 13.74
C LEU A 46 18.63 9.14 15.00
N ILE A 47 17.49 8.46 15.15
CA ILE A 47 17.25 7.55 16.27
C ILE A 47 18.24 6.38 16.26
N ALA A 48 18.50 5.79 15.09
CA ALA A 48 19.41 4.67 14.98
C ALA A 48 20.86 5.05 15.35
N ILE A 49 21.33 6.23 14.92
CA ILE A 49 22.66 6.74 15.28
C ILE A 49 22.75 7.08 16.77
N VAL A 50 21.75 7.77 17.33
CA VAL A 50 21.80 8.28 18.71
C VAL A 50 21.58 7.18 19.75
N PHE A 51 20.58 6.31 19.54
CA PHE A 51 20.16 5.34 20.55
C PHE A 51 20.74 3.94 20.33
N LEU A 52 20.82 3.49 19.08
CA LEU A 52 21.36 2.16 18.76
C LEU A 52 22.88 2.20 18.54
N LYS A 53 23.44 3.38 18.24
CA LYS A 53 24.84 3.58 17.86
C LYS A 53 25.22 2.66 16.71
N ASP A 54 24.32 2.52 15.74
CA ASP A 54 24.55 1.71 14.56
C ASP A 54 25.57 2.41 13.65
N GLU A 55 26.40 1.61 12.99
CA GLU A 55 27.35 2.14 12.02
C GLU A 55 26.62 2.62 10.77
N TYR A 56 27.13 3.68 10.13
CA TYR A 56 26.55 4.20 8.89
C TYR A 56 26.41 3.11 7.82
N TYR A 57 27.37 2.18 7.75
CA TYR A 57 27.34 1.06 6.82
C TYR A 57 26.09 0.17 6.99
N ASP A 58 25.69 -0.12 8.23
CA ASP A 58 24.50 -0.93 8.50
C ASP A 58 23.21 -0.18 8.13
N LEU A 59 23.17 1.14 8.33
CA LEU A 59 22.05 1.99 7.92
C LEU A 59 21.91 2.06 6.40
N GLU A 60 23.00 2.32 5.70
CA GLU A 60 23.05 2.36 4.24
C GLU A 60 22.62 1.01 3.65
N LYS A 61 23.14 -0.09 4.20
CA LYS A 61 22.74 -1.43 3.78
C LYS A 61 21.24 -1.67 3.98
N GLY A 62 20.69 -1.29 5.12
CA GLY A 62 19.24 -1.40 5.37
C GLY A 62 18.40 -0.58 4.38
N MET A 63 18.86 0.61 3.99
CA MET A 63 18.21 1.41 2.96
C MET A 63 18.26 0.73 1.58
N ILE A 64 19.42 0.22 1.17
CA ILE A 64 19.59 -0.48 -0.11
C ILE A 64 18.74 -1.74 -0.17
N ASP A 65 18.73 -2.55 0.90
CA ASP A 65 17.91 -3.77 0.99
C ASP A 65 16.42 -3.43 0.83
N THR A 66 15.96 -2.33 1.43
CA THR A 66 14.58 -1.84 1.31
C THR A 66 14.25 -1.41 -0.12
N ILE A 67 15.16 -0.70 -0.79
CA ILE A 67 14.99 -0.31 -2.20
C ILE A 67 14.96 -1.53 -3.11
N GLN A 68 15.81 -2.52 -2.86
CA GLN A 68 15.86 -3.75 -3.65
C GLN A 68 14.55 -4.54 -3.55
N MET A 69 13.95 -4.63 -2.36
CA MET A 69 12.62 -5.21 -2.17
C MET A 69 11.55 -4.44 -2.95
N ALA A 70 11.57 -3.11 -2.89
CA ALA A 70 10.61 -2.26 -3.62
C ALA A 70 10.77 -2.36 -5.14
N MET A 71 11.99 -2.57 -5.65
CA MET A 71 12.27 -2.66 -7.07
C MET A 71 11.52 -3.83 -7.74
N GLN A 72 11.50 -5.00 -7.09
CA GLN A 72 10.77 -6.16 -7.60
C GLN A 72 9.26 -5.86 -7.73
N ALA A 73 8.66 -5.23 -6.71
CA ALA A 73 7.26 -4.85 -6.73
C ALA A 73 6.95 -3.81 -7.83
N ASN A 74 7.83 -2.81 -8.03
CA ASN A 74 7.67 -1.80 -9.07
C ASN A 74 7.63 -2.39 -10.48
N ILE A 75 8.50 -3.36 -10.78
CA ILE A 75 8.53 -4.03 -12.09
C ILE A 75 7.23 -4.80 -12.31
N ILE A 76 6.75 -5.51 -11.29
CA ILE A 76 5.47 -6.27 -11.37
C ILE A 76 4.31 -5.30 -11.63
N LEU A 77 4.22 -4.21 -10.87
CA LEU A 77 3.17 -3.19 -11.04
C LEU A 77 3.21 -2.55 -12.43
N MET A 78 4.41 -2.32 -12.99
CA MET A 78 4.57 -1.78 -14.34
C MET A 78 4.03 -2.75 -15.41
N ILE A 79 4.33 -4.04 -15.29
CA ILE A 79 3.82 -5.08 -16.21
C ILE A 79 2.30 -5.19 -16.08
N ILE A 80 1.77 -5.24 -14.86
CA ILE A 80 0.32 -5.27 -14.61
C ILE A 80 -0.35 -4.03 -15.21
N GLY A 81 0.22 -2.84 -15.03
CA GLY A 81 -0.29 -1.60 -15.61
C GLY A 81 -0.37 -1.65 -17.14
N MET A 82 0.67 -2.17 -17.80
CA MET A 82 0.65 -2.38 -19.26
C MET A 82 -0.47 -3.35 -19.67
N VAL A 83 -0.62 -4.49 -18.97
CA VAL A 83 -1.67 -5.47 -19.25
C VAL A 83 -3.06 -4.87 -19.08
N ILE A 84 -3.32 -4.19 -17.96
CA ILE A 84 -4.61 -3.52 -17.69
C ILE A 84 -4.91 -2.49 -18.77
N GLY A 85 -3.92 -1.67 -19.18
CA GLY A 85 -4.07 -0.71 -20.27
C GLY A 85 -4.49 -1.38 -21.59
N THR A 86 -3.86 -2.49 -21.97
CA THR A 86 -4.24 -3.25 -23.17
C THR A 86 -5.63 -3.89 -23.07
N TRP A 87 -6.05 -4.30 -21.87
CA TRP A 87 -7.38 -4.87 -21.64
C TRP A 87 -8.49 -3.82 -21.67
N ILE A 88 -8.20 -2.60 -21.23
CA ILE A 88 -9.13 -1.48 -21.35
C ILE A 88 -9.34 -1.14 -22.83
N LEU A 89 -8.25 -1.03 -23.61
CA LEU A 89 -8.32 -0.72 -25.05
C LEU A 89 -8.99 -1.82 -25.87
N SER A 90 -8.78 -3.09 -25.54
CA SER A 90 -9.40 -4.23 -26.22
C SER A 90 -10.85 -4.50 -25.77
N GLY A 91 -11.37 -3.73 -24.81
CA GLY A 91 -12.73 -3.89 -24.30
C GLY A 91 -12.93 -5.07 -23.34
N ILE A 92 -11.87 -5.81 -22.98
CA ILE A 92 -11.93 -6.94 -22.04
C ILE A 92 -12.39 -6.47 -20.66
N VAL A 93 -11.74 -5.45 -20.08
CA VAL A 93 -12.12 -4.89 -18.76
C VAL A 93 -13.55 -4.33 -18.77
N PRO A 94 -13.95 -3.45 -19.72
CA PRO A 94 -15.33 -2.98 -19.83
C PRO A 94 -16.36 -4.12 -19.94
N THR A 95 -16.05 -5.17 -20.70
CA THR A 95 -16.93 -6.33 -20.86
C THR A 95 -17.07 -7.12 -19.55
N MET A 96 -15.96 -7.34 -18.82
CA MET A 96 -15.98 -7.95 -17.49
C MET A 96 -16.80 -7.12 -16.50
N ILE A 97 -16.71 -5.79 -16.55
CA ILE A 97 -17.52 -4.91 -15.69
C ILE A 97 -19.01 -5.04 -16.05
N TYR A 98 -19.36 -5.02 -17.34
CA TYR A 98 -20.76 -5.12 -17.79
C TYR A 98 -21.41 -6.45 -17.36
N TYR A 99 -20.71 -7.58 -17.53
CA TYR A 99 -21.21 -8.87 -17.08
C TYR A 99 -21.12 -9.05 -15.57
N GLY A 100 -20.09 -8.50 -14.93
CA GLY A 100 -19.93 -8.47 -13.48
C GLY A 100 -21.06 -7.74 -12.78
N LEU A 101 -21.51 -6.59 -13.31
CA LEU A 101 -22.67 -5.85 -12.82
C LEU A 101 -24.00 -6.62 -12.96
N LYS A 102 -24.10 -7.54 -13.94
CA LYS A 102 -25.27 -8.42 -14.06
C LYS A 102 -25.27 -9.57 -13.05
N ILE A 103 -24.10 -9.97 -12.55
CA ILE A 103 -23.93 -11.10 -11.62
C ILE A 103 -23.84 -10.61 -10.16
N ILE A 104 -23.26 -9.44 -9.92
CA ILE A 104 -22.99 -8.89 -8.59
C ILE A 104 -24.07 -7.86 -8.24
N SER A 105 -24.88 -8.19 -7.25
CA SER A 105 -25.71 -7.22 -6.56
C SER A 105 -24.83 -6.21 -5.81
N PRO A 106 -25.07 -4.88 -5.92
CA PRO A 106 -24.40 -3.87 -5.11
C PRO A 106 -24.45 -4.16 -3.60
N SER A 107 -25.44 -4.92 -3.13
CA SER A 107 -25.60 -5.27 -1.72
C SER A 107 -24.50 -6.18 -1.15
N VAL A 108 -23.82 -6.97 -1.98
CA VAL A 108 -22.76 -7.90 -1.52
C VAL A 108 -21.35 -7.45 -1.93
N PHE A 109 -21.24 -6.37 -2.72
CA PHE A 109 -19.97 -5.93 -3.29
C PHE A 109 -18.88 -5.68 -2.23
N LEU A 110 -19.21 -4.96 -1.15
CA LEU A 110 -18.24 -4.64 -0.10
C LEU A 110 -17.70 -5.88 0.61
N LEU A 111 -18.56 -6.87 0.86
CA LEU A 111 -18.17 -8.14 1.47
C LEU A 111 -17.25 -8.94 0.53
N THR A 112 -17.60 -8.99 -0.76
CA THR A 112 -16.76 -9.66 -1.78
C THR A 112 -15.42 -8.96 -1.94
N ALA A 113 -15.39 -7.62 -1.93
CA ALA A 113 -14.16 -6.83 -2.00
C ALA A 113 -13.24 -7.15 -0.82
N LEU A 114 -13.77 -7.18 0.40
CA LEU A 114 -13.02 -7.53 1.61
C LEU A 114 -12.44 -8.95 1.51
N ILE A 115 -13.26 -9.95 1.18
CA ILE A 115 -12.82 -11.35 1.09
C ILE A 115 -11.77 -11.53 0.00
N MET A 116 -11.97 -10.93 -1.18
CA MET A 116 -11.00 -10.98 -2.28
C MET A 116 -9.66 -10.36 -1.88
N CYS A 117 -9.68 -9.19 -1.24
CA CYS A 117 -8.46 -8.55 -0.74
C CYS A 117 -7.78 -9.45 0.32
N SER A 118 -8.52 -10.08 1.23
CA SER A 118 -7.93 -10.99 2.22
C SER A 118 -7.27 -12.21 1.59
N ILE A 119 -7.91 -12.85 0.60
CA ILE A 119 -7.32 -13.99 -0.11
C ILE A 119 -6.04 -13.57 -0.83
N VAL A 120 -6.06 -12.43 -1.53
CA VAL A 120 -4.89 -11.94 -2.26
C VAL A 120 -3.78 -11.52 -1.30
N SER A 121 -4.10 -10.91 -0.17
CA SER A 121 -3.12 -10.54 0.85
C SER A 121 -2.44 -11.75 1.47
N LEU A 122 -3.20 -12.79 1.81
CA LEU A 122 -2.66 -14.05 2.30
C LEU A 122 -1.77 -14.75 1.25
N ALA A 123 -2.14 -14.67 -0.03
CA ALA A 123 -1.35 -15.25 -1.11
C ALA A 123 -0.09 -14.44 -1.44
N THR A 124 -0.15 -13.11 -1.35
CA THR A 124 0.92 -12.18 -1.75
C THR A 124 1.84 -11.82 -0.58
N GLY A 125 1.38 -11.97 0.66
CA GLY A 125 2.10 -11.64 1.90
C GLY A 125 2.27 -10.14 2.16
N SER A 126 1.59 -9.26 1.41
CA SER A 126 1.74 -7.81 1.49
C SER A 126 0.41 -7.08 1.28
N SER A 127 -0.01 -6.30 2.27
CA SER A 127 -1.20 -5.45 2.21
C SER A 127 -1.06 -4.34 1.17
N TRP A 128 0.14 -3.75 1.04
CA TRP A 128 0.39 -2.68 0.07
C TRP A 128 0.24 -3.17 -1.39
N THR A 129 0.76 -4.36 -1.68
CA THR A 129 0.62 -4.97 -3.01
C THR A 129 -0.84 -5.31 -3.31
N THR A 130 -1.59 -5.79 -2.31
CA THR A 130 -3.01 -6.11 -2.44
C THR A 130 -3.86 -4.87 -2.73
N ALA A 131 -3.64 -3.79 -1.98
CA ALA A 131 -4.33 -2.52 -2.20
C ALA A 131 -4.01 -1.94 -3.58
N GLY A 132 -2.74 -2.01 -4.01
CA GLY A 132 -2.29 -1.45 -5.29
C GLY A 132 -2.73 -2.23 -6.55
N THR A 133 -3.00 -3.53 -6.44
CA THR A 133 -3.36 -4.37 -7.59
C THR A 133 -4.88 -4.54 -7.70
N ILE A 134 -5.46 -5.42 -6.88
CA ILE A 134 -6.90 -5.70 -6.93
C ILE A 134 -7.71 -4.61 -6.23
N GLY A 135 -7.15 -3.94 -5.24
CA GLY A 135 -7.82 -2.87 -4.51
C GLY A 135 -8.23 -1.69 -5.39
N ILE A 136 -7.30 -1.14 -6.18
CA ILE A 136 -7.60 -0.07 -7.15
C ILE A 136 -8.63 -0.54 -8.18
N ALA A 137 -8.53 -1.79 -8.65
CA ALA A 137 -9.52 -2.36 -9.58
C ALA A 137 -10.93 -2.39 -8.95
N LEU A 138 -11.05 -2.83 -7.70
CA LEU A 138 -12.33 -2.85 -6.96
C LEU A 138 -12.87 -1.43 -6.76
N ILE A 139 -12.03 -0.44 -6.45
CA ILE A 139 -12.44 0.98 -6.41
C ILE A 139 -13.01 1.41 -7.77
N GLY A 140 -12.36 1.05 -8.87
CA GLY A 140 -12.83 1.34 -10.22
C GLY A 140 -14.17 0.68 -10.57
N ILE A 141 -14.44 -0.53 -10.07
CA ILE A 141 -15.70 -1.27 -10.30
C ILE A 141 -16.84 -0.75 -9.41
N GLY A 142 -16.55 -0.43 -8.14
CA GLY A 142 -17.56 0.00 -7.18
C GLY A 142 -18.02 1.45 -7.38
N THR A 143 -17.18 2.29 -8.00
CA THR A 143 -17.52 3.70 -8.24
C THR A 143 -18.74 3.86 -9.18
N PRO A 144 -18.83 3.18 -10.34
CA PRO A 144 -20.03 3.17 -11.18
C PRO A 144 -21.29 2.56 -10.52
N MET A 145 -21.13 1.74 -9.47
CA MET A 145 -22.26 1.16 -8.71
C MET A 145 -22.90 2.17 -7.74
N GLY A 146 -22.38 3.40 -7.64
CA GLY A 146 -22.87 4.43 -6.73
C GLY A 146 -22.42 4.26 -5.28
N ILE A 147 -21.46 3.36 -5.02
CA ILE A 147 -20.92 3.15 -3.67
C ILE A 147 -19.86 4.23 -3.41
N PRO A 148 -19.92 4.95 -2.26
CA PRO A 148 -18.93 5.98 -1.96
C PRO A 148 -17.51 5.42 -1.95
N VAL A 149 -16.60 6.07 -2.68
CA VAL A 149 -15.18 5.69 -2.79
C VAL A 149 -14.51 5.46 -1.42
N PRO A 150 -14.73 6.28 -0.37
CA PRO A 150 -14.13 6.04 0.95
C PRO A 150 -14.55 4.71 1.56
N VAL A 151 -15.79 4.25 1.31
CA VAL A 151 -16.30 2.99 1.85
C VAL A 151 -15.70 1.80 1.09
N ILE A 152 -15.54 1.91 -0.22
CA ILE A 152 -14.87 0.89 -1.03
C ILE A 152 -13.41 0.78 -0.62
N ALA A 153 -12.70 1.91 -0.51
CA ALA A 153 -11.33 1.97 -0.06
C ALA A 153 -11.18 1.38 1.35
N GLY A 154 -12.11 1.67 2.26
CA GLY A 154 -12.15 1.06 3.59
C GLY A 154 -12.28 -0.46 3.55
N ALA A 155 -13.15 -1.01 2.69
CA ALA A 155 -13.30 -2.46 2.53
C ALA A 155 -12.03 -3.11 1.95
N VAL A 156 -11.39 -2.46 0.98
CA VAL A 156 -10.12 -2.91 0.39
C VAL A 156 -9.01 -2.93 1.44
N ILE A 157 -8.82 -1.83 2.19
CA ILE A 157 -7.77 -1.73 3.21
C ILE A 157 -8.04 -2.66 4.38
N SER A 158 -9.31 -2.93 4.71
CA SER A 158 -9.65 -3.90 5.77
C SER A 158 -9.38 -5.34 5.36
N GLY A 159 -9.48 -5.65 4.06
CA GLY A 159 -9.18 -6.97 3.54
C GLY A 159 -7.69 -7.19 3.27
N ALA A 160 -6.97 -6.14 2.89
CA ALA A 160 -5.53 -6.16 2.56
C ALA A 160 -4.64 -6.29 3.80
#